data_AF-S5T570-F1
#
_entry.id   AF-S5T570-F1
#
_cell.length_a   1.000
_cell.length_b   1.000
_cell.length_c   1.000
_cell.angle_alpha   90.00
_cell.angle_beta   90.00
_cell.angle_gamma   90.00
#
_symmetry.space_group_name_H-M   'P 1'
#
loop_
_entity.id
_entity.type
_entity.pdbx_description
1 polymer ?
#
loop_
_entity_poly.entity_id
_entity_poly.type
_entity_poly.pdbx_seq_one_letter_code
_entity_poly.pdbx_strand_id
1 'polypeptide(L)'
;MRCGAPEFRVPDVSVLRELVDVRRLETVDVSAVPTRKELRILDEAAAEALPVDPTPSLDEIAAQPDVEHLREPRPAPQRPEEELRVVVVGSDAALSAVLTRMMRADYLWATVGYVPATPGSPAATTWSLPESPEAAFRLAAAGSVRPMPTIRNDAGLVVAGSATITAWDDRAFVGEVVVDEDTLVFAEKRQEEARFYGQFGVRLVPTADAPGIAAVRMTTPATVPENRRGGRGLRGWVGKRMAGSMPPVQVQAWSETKALAWLVEQAPLEPGGVDPDSLLRGRAVQSGGSDIAVTVDGVRGKRPVTRVTFYRHLRDLQAVRI
;
A
#
# COMPACT_ATOMS: atom_id res chain seq x y z
N MET A 1 2.78 -19.13 1.04
CA MET A 1 3.91 -18.54 0.30
C MET A 1 4.80 -17.77 1.25
N ARG A 2 6.09 -18.11 1.32
CA ARG A 2 7.09 -17.39 2.10
C ARG A 2 7.89 -16.50 1.15
N CYS A 3 7.69 -15.19 1.24
CA CYS A 3 8.25 -14.23 0.30
C CYS A 3 9.47 -13.56 0.95
N GLY A 4 10.67 -14.05 0.62
CA GLY A 4 11.91 -13.59 1.24
C GLY A 4 12.00 -13.86 2.75
N ALA A 5 11.22 -14.82 3.26
CA ALA A 5 11.15 -15.22 4.67
C ALA A 5 11.23 -16.75 4.85
N PRO A 6 12.23 -17.44 4.27
CA PRO A 6 12.34 -18.91 4.33
C PRO A 6 12.48 -19.45 5.76
N GLU A 7 12.97 -18.63 6.69
CA GLU A 7 13.12 -18.93 8.11
C GLU A 7 11.79 -18.98 8.86
N PHE A 8 10.72 -18.40 8.31
CA PHE A 8 9.39 -18.48 8.91
C PHE A 8 8.94 -19.94 8.94
N ARG A 9 8.76 -20.46 10.15
CA ARG A 9 8.29 -21.84 10.36
C ARG A 9 6.78 -21.89 10.23
N VAL A 10 6.32 -22.51 9.16
CA VAL A 10 4.92 -22.92 9.04
C VAL A 10 4.68 -24.03 10.08
N PRO A 11 3.65 -23.92 10.95
CA PRO A 11 3.25 -24.99 11.85
C PRO A 11 3.04 -26.31 11.12
N ASP A 12 3.27 -27.41 11.83
CA ASP A 12 3.08 -28.75 11.28
C ASP A 12 1.64 -28.97 10.81
N VAL A 13 1.46 -29.79 9.77
CA VAL A 13 0.16 -30.10 9.18
C VAL A 13 -0.80 -30.68 10.22
N SER A 14 -0.30 -31.44 11.21
CA SER A 14 -1.12 -31.94 12.33
C SER A 14 -1.77 -30.81 13.13
N VAL A 15 -1.01 -29.77 13.46
CA VAL A 15 -1.50 -28.57 14.17
C VAL A 15 -2.45 -27.77 13.30
N LEU A 16 -2.17 -27.66 11.99
CA LEU A 16 -3.07 -26.98 11.06
C LEU A 16 -4.42 -27.72 10.92
N ARG A 17 -4.40 -29.05 10.89
CA ARG A 17 -5.62 -29.88 10.82
C ARG A 17 -6.51 -29.78 12.06
N GLU A 18 -5.95 -29.40 13.22
CA GLU A 18 -6.74 -29.07 14.41
C GLU A 18 -7.49 -27.73 14.26
N LEU A 19 -6.99 -26.83 13.40
CA LEU A 19 -7.52 -25.47 13.23
C LEU A 19 -8.46 -25.35 12.03
N VAL A 20 -8.22 -26.10 10.96
CA VAL A 20 -8.93 -26.03 9.69
C VAL A 20 -8.85 -27.37 8.96
N ASP A 21 -9.92 -27.77 8.28
CA ASP A 21 -9.91 -28.96 7.42
C ASP A 21 -9.01 -28.72 6.20
N VAL A 22 -7.78 -29.26 6.24
CA VAL A 22 -6.79 -29.09 5.18
C VAL A 22 -6.59 -30.40 4.43
N ARG A 23 -7.11 -30.43 3.19
CA ARG A 23 -6.86 -31.54 2.25
C ARG A 23 -5.44 -31.53 1.71
N ARG A 24 -4.95 -30.36 1.28
CA ARG A 24 -3.61 -30.17 0.71
C ARG A 24 -2.98 -28.90 1.27
N LEU A 25 -1.73 -29.01 1.72
CA LEU A 25 -0.90 -27.87 2.11
C LEU A 25 0.35 -27.85 1.24
N GLU A 26 0.62 -26.71 0.61
CA GLU A 26 1.84 -26.50 -0.15
C GLU A 26 2.55 -25.23 0.34
N THR A 27 3.82 -25.39 0.70
CA THR A 27 4.67 -24.26 1.11
C THR A 27 5.67 -23.97 0.00
N VAL A 28 5.66 -22.74 -0.49
CA VAL A 28 6.54 -22.28 -1.56
C VAL A 28 7.36 -21.10 -1.07
N ASP A 29 8.67 -21.18 -1.27
CA ASP A 29 9.62 -20.09 -1.05
C ASP A 29 9.83 -19.33 -2.35
N VAL A 30 9.71 -18.01 -2.28
CA VAL A 30 9.82 -17.11 -3.43
C VAL A 30 10.62 -15.86 -3.04
N SER A 31 11.03 -15.09 -4.04
CA SER A 31 11.68 -13.80 -3.85
C SER A 31 10.90 -12.88 -2.91
N ALA A 32 11.60 -11.97 -2.21
CA ALA A 32 10.98 -11.02 -1.27
C ALA A 32 9.84 -10.21 -1.90
N VAL A 33 9.98 -9.87 -3.18
CA VAL A 33 8.88 -9.43 -4.04
C VAL A 33 8.75 -10.45 -5.17
N PRO A 34 7.75 -11.35 -5.13
CA PRO A 34 7.65 -12.44 -6.07
C PRO A 34 7.47 -11.97 -7.52
N THR A 35 8.17 -12.63 -8.44
CA THR A 35 8.04 -12.41 -9.88
C THR A 35 6.82 -13.10 -10.45
N ARG A 36 6.38 -12.69 -11.64
CA ARG A 36 5.29 -13.36 -12.37
C ARG A 36 5.53 -14.87 -12.56
N LYS A 37 6.79 -15.28 -12.75
CA LYS A 37 7.15 -16.69 -12.94
C LYS A 37 6.96 -17.50 -11.65
N GLU A 38 7.41 -16.95 -10.52
CA GLU A 38 7.27 -17.60 -9.21
C GLU A 38 5.80 -17.73 -8.78
N LEU A 39 4.94 -16.78 -9.20
CA LEU A 39 3.52 -16.79 -8.86
C LEU A 39 2.65 -17.67 -9.78
N ARG A 40 3.23 -18.33 -10.80
CA ARG A 40 2.45 -19.15 -11.75
C ARG A 40 1.70 -20.31 -11.09
N ILE A 41 2.25 -20.84 -10.00
CA ILE A 41 1.64 -21.92 -9.22
C ILE A 41 0.25 -21.55 -8.68
N LEU A 42 -0.01 -20.27 -8.41
CA LEU A 42 -1.32 -19.80 -7.96
C LEU A 42 -2.38 -19.92 -9.06
N ASP A 43 -1.99 -19.71 -10.31
CA ASP A 43 -2.92 -19.83 -11.44
C ASP A 43 -3.33 -21.28 -11.66
N GLU A 44 -2.37 -22.19 -11.53
CA GLU A 44 -2.59 -23.63 -11.65
C GLU A 44 -3.49 -24.14 -10.51
N ALA A 45 -3.26 -23.70 -9.27
CA ALA A 45 -4.12 -24.01 -8.14
C ALA A 45 -5.54 -23.41 -8.27
N ALA A 46 -5.67 -22.19 -8.78
CA ALA A 46 -6.97 -21.56 -9.01
C ALA A 46 -7.78 -22.28 -10.10
N ALA A 47 -7.12 -22.68 -11.20
CA ALA A 47 -7.75 -23.44 -12.27
C ALA A 47 -8.13 -24.87 -11.85
N GLU A 48 -7.36 -25.49 -10.94
CA GLU A 48 -7.71 -26.78 -10.34
C GLU A 48 -8.95 -26.66 -9.44
N ALA A 49 -9.01 -25.64 -8.58
CA ALA A 49 -10.11 -25.44 -7.63
C ALA A 49 -11.41 -24.94 -8.27
N LEU A 50 -11.33 -24.14 -9.33
CA LEU A 50 -12.49 -23.67 -10.10
C LEU A 50 -12.19 -23.70 -11.61
N PRO A 51 -12.33 -24.86 -12.27
CA PRO A 51 -12.01 -25.01 -13.69
C PRO A 51 -12.86 -24.14 -14.62
N VAL A 52 -14.09 -23.85 -14.22
CA VAL A 52 -15.03 -22.98 -14.94
C VAL A 52 -15.64 -22.01 -13.95
N ASP A 53 -15.38 -20.71 -14.12
CA ASP A 53 -16.06 -19.65 -13.36
C ASP A 53 -17.43 -19.38 -13.99
N PRO A 54 -18.55 -19.65 -13.28
CA PRO A 54 -19.89 -19.42 -13.81
C PRO A 54 -20.33 -17.95 -13.69
N THR A 55 -19.49 -17.08 -13.14
CA THR A 55 -19.81 -15.66 -12.92
C THR A 55 -19.44 -14.82 -14.15
N PRO A 56 -20.07 -13.65 -14.35
CA PRO A 56 -19.67 -12.76 -15.43
C PRO A 56 -18.19 -12.40 -15.34
N SER A 57 -17.54 -12.38 -16.49
CA SER A 57 -16.16 -11.91 -16.66
C SER A 57 -16.04 -10.42 -16.31
N LEU A 58 -14.80 -9.97 -16.09
CA LEU A 58 -14.53 -8.54 -15.82
C LEU A 58 -15.03 -7.62 -16.94
N ASP A 59 -14.93 -8.05 -18.21
CA ASP A 59 -15.39 -7.27 -19.36
C ASP A 59 -16.92 -7.19 -19.41
N GLU A 60 -17.61 -8.29 -19.10
CA GLU A 60 -19.07 -8.30 -18.97
C GLU A 60 -19.55 -7.44 -17.81
N ILE A 61 -18.86 -7.48 -16.65
CA ILE A 61 -19.17 -6.60 -15.52
C ILE A 61 -18.94 -5.14 -15.91
N ALA A 62 -17.81 -4.81 -16.53
CA ALA A 62 -17.49 -3.44 -16.94
C ALA A 62 -18.47 -2.86 -17.96
N ALA A 63 -19.09 -3.71 -18.78
CA ALA A 63 -20.10 -3.31 -19.75
C ALA A 63 -21.50 -3.10 -19.14
N GLN A 64 -21.71 -3.44 -17.86
CA GLN A 64 -23.01 -3.22 -17.20
C GLN A 64 -23.27 -1.72 -16.99
N PRO A 65 -24.51 -1.25 -17.20
CA PRO A 65 -24.85 0.16 -17.02
C PRO A 65 -24.75 0.62 -15.56
N ASP A 66 -24.95 -0.30 -14.60
CA ASP A 66 -25.00 -0.01 -13.16
C ASP A 66 -23.85 -0.69 -12.40
N VAL A 67 -22.60 -0.41 -12.78
CA VAL A 67 -21.44 -0.82 -11.97
C VAL A 67 -21.33 0.07 -10.74
N GLU A 68 -21.95 -0.36 -9.66
CA GLU A 68 -22.00 0.41 -8.41
C GLU A 68 -20.66 0.33 -7.66
N HIS A 69 -19.76 1.28 -7.93
CA HIS A 69 -18.43 1.35 -7.31
C HIS A 69 -18.42 1.75 -5.83
N LEU A 70 -19.56 2.15 -5.26
CA LEU A 70 -19.71 2.63 -3.87
C LEU A 70 -20.23 1.58 -2.89
N ARG A 71 -20.60 0.38 -3.34
CA ARG A 71 -21.21 -0.61 -2.44
C ARG A 71 -20.22 -1.16 -1.40
N GLU A 72 -20.74 -1.64 -0.28
CA GLU A 72 -19.91 -2.40 0.67
C GLU A 72 -19.29 -3.65 -0.01
N PRO A 73 -18.05 -4.01 0.37
CA PRO A 73 -17.39 -5.17 -0.21
C PRO A 73 -18.18 -6.44 0.11
N ARG A 74 -18.32 -7.33 -0.88
CA ARG A 74 -19.17 -8.53 -0.74
C ARG A 74 -18.39 -9.82 -0.86
N PRO A 75 -18.89 -10.92 -0.26
CA PRO A 75 -18.34 -12.24 -0.49
C PRO A 75 -18.36 -12.56 -1.99
N ALA A 76 -17.30 -13.20 -2.45
CA ALA A 76 -17.24 -13.67 -3.82
C ALA A 76 -18.38 -14.67 -4.10
N PRO A 77 -19.11 -14.54 -5.22
CA PRO A 77 -20.21 -15.44 -5.57
C PRO A 77 -19.74 -16.84 -5.97
N GLN A 78 -18.47 -16.99 -6.36
CA GLN A 78 -17.88 -18.28 -6.71
C GLN A 78 -17.99 -19.30 -5.57
N ARG A 79 -18.23 -20.56 -5.93
CA ARG A 79 -18.40 -21.70 -5.03
C ARG A 79 -17.55 -22.88 -5.53
N PRO A 80 -16.21 -22.81 -5.40
CA PRO A 80 -15.36 -23.95 -5.74
C PRO A 80 -15.69 -25.15 -4.83
N GLU A 81 -15.47 -26.37 -5.31
CA GLU A 81 -15.68 -27.60 -4.52
C GLU A 81 -14.73 -27.66 -3.31
N GLU A 82 -13.51 -27.17 -3.49
CA GLU A 82 -12.50 -27.03 -2.45
C GLU A 82 -12.09 -25.55 -2.32
N GLU A 83 -12.01 -25.03 -1.09
CA GLU A 83 -11.56 -23.65 -0.86
C GLU A 83 -10.07 -23.51 -1.21
N LEU A 84 -9.74 -22.60 -2.13
CA LEU A 84 -8.37 -22.15 -2.33
C LEU A 84 -8.04 -21.02 -1.35
N ARG A 85 -7.12 -21.27 -0.42
CA ARG A 85 -6.60 -20.28 0.52
C ARG A 85 -5.12 -20.02 0.31
N VAL A 86 -4.77 -18.76 0.06
CA VAL A 86 -3.40 -18.28 -0.15
C VAL A 86 -2.94 -17.50 1.07
N VAL A 87 -2.01 -18.08 1.84
CA VAL A 87 -1.36 -17.37 2.96
C VAL A 87 -0.05 -16.76 2.48
N VAL A 88 0.08 -15.44 2.56
CA VAL A 88 1.29 -14.69 2.21
C VAL A 88 2.05 -14.32 3.47
N VAL A 89 3.27 -14.81 3.61
CA VAL A 89 4.22 -14.37 4.64
C VAL A 89 5.25 -13.47 3.98
N GLY A 90 5.32 -12.19 4.35
CA GLY A 90 6.20 -11.23 3.66
C GLY A 90 5.91 -9.76 3.94
N SER A 91 6.48 -8.87 3.13
CA SER A 91 6.21 -7.43 3.16
C SER A 91 4.91 -7.07 2.42
N ASP A 92 4.45 -5.83 2.56
CA ASP A 92 3.32 -5.29 1.79
C ASP A 92 3.58 -5.37 0.28
N ALA A 93 4.84 -5.21 -0.16
CA ALA A 93 5.23 -5.38 -1.56
C ALA A 93 5.04 -6.83 -2.05
N ALA A 94 5.30 -7.81 -1.18
CA ALA A 94 5.06 -9.21 -1.49
C ALA A 94 3.57 -9.51 -1.63
N LEU A 95 2.77 -9.01 -0.68
CA LEU A 95 1.31 -9.12 -0.72
C LEU A 95 0.75 -8.43 -1.98
N SER A 96 1.21 -7.22 -2.29
CA SER A 96 0.87 -6.49 -3.51
C SER A 96 1.15 -7.29 -4.78
N ALA A 97 2.32 -7.94 -4.88
CA ALA A 97 2.66 -8.75 -6.04
C ALA A 97 1.74 -9.96 -6.20
N VAL A 98 1.42 -10.66 -5.10
CA VAL A 98 0.47 -11.78 -5.07
C VAL A 98 -0.93 -11.30 -5.50
N LEU A 99 -1.47 -10.28 -4.84
CA LEU A 99 -2.79 -9.73 -5.15
C LEU A 99 -2.86 -9.21 -6.60
N THR A 100 -1.77 -8.62 -7.11
CA THR A 100 -1.67 -8.21 -8.51
C THR A 100 -1.78 -9.39 -9.47
N ARG A 101 -1.14 -10.53 -9.17
CA ARG A 101 -1.29 -11.75 -9.99
C ARG A 101 -2.73 -12.25 -9.96
N MET A 102 -3.31 -12.38 -8.76
CA MET A 102 -4.68 -12.86 -8.54
C MET A 102 -5.71 -11.99 -9.28
N MET A 103 -5.60 -10.68 -9.13
CA MET A 103 -6.46 -9.69 -9.81
C MET A 103 -6.34 -9.81 -11.32
N ARG A 104 -5.13 -9.91 -11.87
CA ARG A 104 -4.91 -9.96 -13.32
C ARG A 104 -5.39 -11.25 -13.97
N ALA A 105 -5.54 -12.31 -13.20
CA ALA A 105 -6.04 -13.59 -13.67
C ALA A 105 -7.47 -13.90 -13.16
N ASP A 106 -8.15 -12.88 -12.61
CA ASP A 106 -9.55 -12.92 -12.17
C ASP A 106 -9.91 -14.03 -11.17
N TYR A 107 -9.02 -14.30 -10.20
CA TYR A 107 -9.31 -15.25 -9.11
C TYR A 107 -9.20 -14.61 -7.72
N LEU A 108 -9.63 -13.36 -7.60
CA LEU A 108 -9.80 -12.69 -6.30
C LEU A 108 -10.91 -13.30 -5.44
N TRP A 109 -11.63 -14.31 -5.94
CA TRP A 109 -12.53 -15.15 -5.15
C TRP A 109 -11.79 -16.06 -4.16
N ALA A 110 -10.51 -16.36 -4.41
CA ALA A 110 -9.70 -17.15 -3.50
C ALA A 110 -9.40 -16.38 -2.21
N THR A 111 -9.41 -17.08 -1.09
CA THR A 111 -9.19 -16.50 0.23
C THR A 111 -7.73 -16.09 0.40
N VAL A 112 -7.46 -14.90 0.93
CA VAL A 112 -6.11 -14.41 1.19
C VAL A 112 -5.90 -14.14 2.67
N GLY A 113 -4.94 -14.84 3.26
CA GLY A 113 -4.40 -14.56 4.59
C GLY A 113 -3.03 -13.86 4.48
N TYR A 114 -2.72 -12.97 5.42
CA TYR A 114 -1.46 -12.25 5.44
C TYR A 114 -0.75 -12.39 6.80
N VAL A 115 0.56 -12.61 6.74
CA VAL A 115 1.46 -12.62 7.91
C VAL A 115 2.59 -11.63 7.63
N PRO A 116 2.58 -10.45 8.28
CA PRO A 116 3.58 -9.43 8.03
C PRO A 116 4.96 -9.87 8.52
N ALA A 117 5.96 -9.77 7.64
CA ALA A 117 7.35 -10.10 7.97
C ALA A 117 8.04 -9.01 8.81
N THR A 118 7.51 -7.78 8.80
CA THR A 118 8.07 -6.64 9.52
C THR A 118 7.00 -5.89 10.31
N PRO A 119 7.31 -5.40 11.53
CA PRO A 119 6.42 -4.51 12.26
C PRO A 119 6.06 -3.24 11.46
N GLY A 120 4.89 -2.66 11.74
CA GLY A 120 4.48 -1.39 11.14
C GLY A 120 4.01 -1.49 9.69
N SER A 121 3.63 -2.68 9.21
CA SER A 121 2.98 -2.89 7.91
C SER A 121 1.66 -2.13 7.81
N PRO A 122 1.51 -1.15 6.88
CA PRO A 122 0.23 -0.49 6.64
C PRO A 122 -0.90 -1.46 6.26
N ALA A 123 -0.59 -2.52 5.51
CA ALA A 123 -1.56 -3.56 5.18
C ALA A 123 -2.06 -4.28 6.45
N ALA A 124 -1.15 -4.67 7.35
CA ALA A 124 -1.49 -5.34 8.60
C ALA A 124 -2.37 -4.47 9.50
N THR A 125 -2.10 -3.16 9.57
CA THR A 125 -2.97 -2.21 10.31
C THR A 125 -4.36 -2.14 9.69
N THR A 126 -4.47 -2.02 8.37
CA THR A 126 -5.77 -1.96 7.67
C THR A 126 -6.58 -3.24 7.88
N TRP A 127 -5.90 -4.38 7.89
CA TRP A 127 -6.51 -5.70 8.09
C TRP A 127 -6.67 -6.05 9.59
N SER A 128 -6.32 -5.14 10.49
CA SER A 128 -6.37 -5.34 11.94
C SER A 128 -5.70 -6.65 12.38
N LEU A 129 -4.54 -6.97 11.80
CA LEU A 129 -3.85 -8.23 12.07
C LEU A 129 -3.15 -8.21 13.44
N PRO A 130 -3.06 -9.36 14.13
CA PRO A 130 -2.23 -9.49 15.31
C PRO A 130 -0.76 -9.15 15.04
N GLU A 131 -0.10 -8.52 16.02
CA GLU A 131 1.33 -8.19 15.91
C GLU A 131 2.24 -9.42 16.01
N SER A 132 1.82 -10.46 16.76
CA SER A 132 2.57 -11.71 16.88
C SER A 132 2.50 -12.50 15.56
N PRO A 133 3.64 -12.87 14.94
CA PRO A 133 3.64 -13.63 13.70
C PRO A 133 2.91 -14.97 13.81
N GLU A 134 2.95 -15.61 14.99
CA GLU A 134 2.24 -16.86 15.23
C GLU A 134 0.73 -16.66 15.29
N ALA A 135 0.27 -15.60 15.95
CA ALA A 135 -1.15 -15.25 16.02
C ALA A 135 -1.67 -14.79 14.65
N ALA A 136 -0.88 -14.00 13.91
CA ALA A 136 -1.18 -13.60 12.54
C ALA A 136 -1.28 -14.82 11.62
N PHE A 137 -0.40 -15.81 11.76
CA PHE A 137 -0.49 -17.05 10.98
C PHE A 137 -1.75 -17.86 11.33
N ARG A 138 -2.06 -18.03 12.62
CA ARG A 138 -3.31 -18.71 13.04
C ARG A 138 -4.54 -18.04 12.46
N LEU A 139 -4.59 -16.70 12.50
CA LEU A 139 -5.65 -15.93 11.85
C LEU A 139 -5.65 -16.15 10.34
N ALA A 140 -4.52 -15.98 9.66
CA ALA A 140 -4.42 -16.13 8.20
C ALA A 140 -4.86 -17.53 7.72
N ALA A 141 -4.50 -18.58 8.46
CA ALA A 141 -4.79 -19.97 8.12
C ALA A 141 -6.26 -20.37 8.36
N ALA A 142 -6.85 -19.96 9.49
CA ALA A 142 -8.16 -20.48 9.93
C ALA A 142 -9.22 -19.40 10.21
N GLY A 143 -8.86 -18.13 10.10
CA GLY A 143 -9.74 -16.99 10.35
C GLY A 143 -10.85 -16.86 9.32
N SER A 144 -11.90 -16.14 9.73
CA SER A 144 -13.04 -15.83 8.87
C SER A 144 -12.67 -14.84 7.76
N VAL A 145 -13.26 -15.07 6.59
CA VAL A 145 -13.15 -14.15 5.45
C VAL A 145 -14.04 -12.93 5.69
N ARG A 146 -13.45 -11.74 5.57
CA ARG A 146 -14.15 -10.46 5.57
C ARG A 146 -13.74 -9.69 4.32
N PRO A 147 -14.62 -9.60 3.30
CA PRO A 147 -14.33 -8.93 2.06
C PRO A 147 -13.84 -7.48 2.27
N MET A 148 -12.99 -7.00 1.38
CA MET A 148 -12.59 -5.59 1.33
C MET A 148 -12.36 -5.11 -0.11
N PRO A 149 -12.47 -3.80 -0.38
CA PRO A 149 -12.16 -3.24 -1.69
C PRO A 149 -10.73 -3.60 -2.15
N THR A 150 -10.59 -4.03 -3.39
CA THR A 150 -9.27 -4.17 -4.03
C THR A 150 -8.91 -2.85 -4.70
N ILE A 151 -7.86 -2.17 -4.24
CA ILE A 151 -7.41 -0.91 -4.84
C ILE A 151 -6.25 -1.17 -5.78
N ARG A 152 -6.32 -0.62 -6.99
CA ARG A 152 -5.25 -0.74 -7.99
C ARG A 152 -4.95 0.58 -8.68
N ASN A 153 -3.79 0.67 -9.30
CA ASN A 153 -3.50 1.76 -10.24
C ASN A 153 -3.82 1.38 -11.70
N ASP A 154 -3.71 2.38 -12.58
CA ASP A 154 -3.85 2.26 -14.03
C ASP A 154 -2.79 1.35 -14.69
N ALA A 155 -1.62 1.18 -14.08
CA ALA A 155 -0.64 0.16 -14.47
C ALA A 155 -1.04 -1.27 -14.03
N GLY A 156 -2.19 -1.43 -13.37
CA GLY A 156 -2.72 -2.69 -12.90
C GLY A 156 -1.89 -3.33 -11.78
N LEU A 157 -1.30 -2.52 -10.90
CA LEU A 157 -0.69 -2.95 -9.63
C LEU A 157 -1.70 -2.73 -8.51
N VAL A 158 -1.85 -3.72 -7.63
CA VAL A 158 -2.68 -3.62 -6.43
C VAL A 158 -1.90 -2.91 -5.32
N VAL A 159 -2.55 -2.02 -4.59
CA VAL A 159 -2.02 -1.42 -3.36
C VAL A 159 -2.47 -2.28 -2.19
N ALA A 160 -1.53 -2.92 -1.50
CA ALA A 160 -1.83 -3.76 -0.34
C ALA A 160 -1.86 -2.95 0.96
N GLY A 161 -0.89 -2.06 1.15
CA GLY A 161 -0.72 -1.25 2.35
C GLY A 161 -0.82 0.24 2.09
N SER A 162 0.06 0.81 1.26
CA SER A 162 0.03 2.24 0.95
C SER A 162 0.68 2.59 -0.37
N ALA A 163 0.27 3.72 -0.94
CA ALA A 163 0.94 4.32 -2.08
C ALA A 163 1.19 5.82 -1.84
N THR A 164 2.19 6.37 -2.52
CA THR A 164 2.48 7.80 -2.52
C THR A 164 2.54 8.35 -3.93
N ILE A 165 2.03 9.56 -4.10
CA ILE A 165 2.14 10.37 -5.32
C ILE A 165 2.94 11.61 -4.91
N THR A 166 4.19 11.72 -5.36
CA THR A 166 5.12 12.80 -4.97
C THR A 166 5.86 13.33 -6.20
N ALA A 167 6.69 14.36 -6.02
CA ALA A 167 7.60 14.79 -7.08
C ALA A 167 8.73 13.75 -7.29
N TRP A 168 9.17 13.58 -8.53
CA TRP A 168 10.24 12.65 -8.91
C TRP A 168 11.59 12.97 -8.28
N ASP A 169 11.84 14.23 -7.97
CA ASP A 169 13.07 14.73 -7.38
C ASP A 169 13.00 14.93 -5.86
N ASP A 170 11.95 14.39 -5.21
CA ASP A 170 11.66 14.46 -3.77
C ASP A 170 11.54 15.89 -3.21
N ARG A 171 11.34 16.89 -4.07
CA ARG A 171 11.02 18.28 -3.68
C ARG A 171 9.50 18.50 -3.59
N ALA A 172 9.10 19.75 -3.32
CA ALA A 172 7.69 20.14 -3.29
C ALA A 172 6.95 19.73 -4.57
N PHE A 173 5.75 19.18 -4.40
CA PHE A 173 4.91 18.65 -5.47
C PHE A 173 4.31 19.77 -6.32
N VAL A 174 4.22 19.53 -7.63
CA VAL A 174 3.59 20.43 -8.61
C VAL A 174 2.60 19.61 -9.43
N GLY A 175 1.34 20.02 -9.40
CA GLY A 175 0.23 19.31 -9.99
C GLY A 175 -1.01 19.34 -9.11
N GLU A 176 -1.95 18.48 -9.47
CA GLU A 176 -3.22 18.31 -8.79
C GLU A 176 -3.39 16.85 -8.35
N VAL A 177 -4.04 16.67 -7.20
CA VAL A 177 -4.56 15.38 -6.75
C VAL A 177 -6.00 15.57 -6.31
N VAL A 178 -6.89 14.77 -6.90
CA VAL A 178 -8.33 14.76 -6.63
C VAL A 178 -8.73 13.39 -6.09
N VAL A 179 -9.62 13.37 -5.09
CA VAL A 179 -10.24 12.17 -4.53
C VAL A 179 -11.72 12.20 -4.88
N ASP A 180 -12.17 11.30 -5.76
CA ASP A 180 -13.46 11.41 -6.44
C ASP A 180 -13.66 12.81 -7.10
N GLU A 181 -14.41 13.71 -6.47
CA GLU A 181 -14.65 15.08 -6.94
C GLU A 181 -13.93 16.16 -6.13
N ASP A 182 -13.37 15.81 -4.96
CA ASP A 182 -12.76 16.75 -4.04
C ASP A 182 -11.24 16.90 -4.29
N THR A 183 -10.78 18.13 -4.49
CA THR A 183 -9.36 18.44 -4.64
C THR A 183 -8.63 18.33 -3.30
N LEU A 184 -7.70 17.38 -3.19
CA LEU A 184 -6.85 17.18 -2.01
C LEU A 184 -5.61 18.08 -2.03
N VAL A 185 -4.99 18.21 -3.21
CA VAL A 185 -3.74 18.94 -3.43
C VAL A 185 -3.84 19.67 -4.75
N PHE A 186 -3.46 20.95 -4.77
CA PHE A 186 -3.29 21.73 -5.99
C PHE A 186 -2.06 22.65 -5.83
N ALA A 187 -1.15 22.61 -6.81
CA ALA A 187 -0.01 23.52 -6.89
C ALA A 187 0.41 23.73 -8.34
N GLU A 188 0.23 24.96 -8.85
CA GLU A 188 0.68 25.35 -10.20
C GLU A 188 2.19 25.57 -10.28
N LYS A 189 2.80 26.02 -9.19
CA LYS A 189 4.23 26.35 -9.11
C LYS A 189 4.88 25.61 -7.96
N ARG A 190 6.16 25.29 -8.14
CA ARG A 190 6.96 24.67 -7.10
C ARG A 190 7.21 25.64 -5.96
N GLN A 191 7.07 25.16 -4.73
CA GLN A 191 7.55 25.85 -3.54
C GLN A 191 9.06 25.60 -3.42
N GLU A 192 9.88 26.43 -4.08
CA GLU A 192 11.34 26.23 -4.15
C GLU A 192 12.03 26.25 -2.77
N GLU A 193 11.45 26.98 -1.82
CA GLU A 193 11.99 27.13 -0.47
C GLU A 193 11.55 26.01 0.49
N ALA A 194 10.53 25.22 0.12
CA ALA A 194 10.00 24.14 0.96
C ALA A 194 11.01 23.01 1.11
N ARG A 195 11.58 22.90 2.31
CA ARG A 195 12.64 21.92 2.64
C ARG A 195 12.22 20.99 3.77
N PHE A 196 11.66 21.55 4.84
CA PHE A 196 11.29 20.84 6.06
C PHE A 196 9.79 20.71 6.24
N TYR A 197 9.01 21.61 5.65
CA TYR A 197 7.55 21.60 5.67
C TYR A 197 7.01 22.27 4.41
N GLY A 198 5.92 21.76 3.84
CA GLY A 198 5.30 22.27 2.62
C GLY A 198 4.36 21.25 2.00
N GLN A 199 4.12 21.35 0.70
CA GLN A 199 3.28 20.39 -0.03
C GLN A 199 4.15 19.40 -0.80
N PHE A 200 4.29 18.17 -0.31
CA PHE A 200 5.19 17.15 -0.89
C PHE A 200 4.47 16.04 -1.66
N GLY A 201 3.15 16.14 -1.79
CA GLY A 201 2.31 15.20 -2.53
C GLY A 201 1.22 14.61 -1.65
N VAL A 202 0.85 13.36 -1.90
CA VAL A 202 -0.14 12.63 -1.11
C VAL A 202 0.31 11.22 -0.76
N ARG A 203 -0.22 10.70 0.35
CA ARG A 203 -0.21 9.29 0.69
C ARG A 203 -1.65 8.77 0.64
N LEU A 204 -1.85 7.59 0.09
CA LEU A 204 -3.12 6.89 0.10
C LEU A 204 -2.97 5.48 0.64
N VAL A 205 -4.03 4.98 1.26
CA VAL A 205 -4.15 3.62 1.80
C VAL A 205 -5.48 3.01 1.35
N PRO A 206 -5.53 1.70 1.04
CA PRO A 206 -6.78 0.98 0.95
C PRO A 206 -7.55 1.05 2.28
N THR A 207 -8.88 1.05 2.24
CA THR A 207 -9.72 0.90 3.44
C THR A 207 -10.42 -0.46 3.42
N ALA A 208 -10.73 -0.99 4.61
CA ALA A 208 -11.43 -2.27 4.75
C ALA A 208 -12.85 -2.25 4.18
N ASP A 209 -13.47 -1.08 4.17
CA ASP A 209 -14.87 -0.87 3.79
C ASP A 209 -14.98 0.20 2.68
N ALA A 210 -16.19 0.42 2.17
CA ALA A 210 -16.44 1.47 1.19
C ALA A 210 -16.06 2.87 1.73
N PRO A 211 -15.61 3.81 0.85
CA PRO A 211 -15.51 3.70 -0.60
C PRO A 211 -14.24 3.00 -1.12
N GLY A 212 -13.28 2.70 -0.23
CA GLY A 212 -12.13 1.84 -0.52
C GLY A 212 -10.76 2.54 -0.49
N ILE A 213 -10.69 3.86 -0.57
CA ILE A 213 -9.43 4.62 -0.46
C ILE A 213 -9.56 5.71 0.61
N ALA A 214 -8.52 5.87 1.42
CA ALA A 214 -8.27 7.08 2.20
C ALA A 214 -6.98 7.73 1.71
N ALA A 215 -6.99 9.05 1.49
CA ALA A 215 -5.84 9.81 1.02
C ALA A 215 -5.63 11.08 1.85
N VAL A 216 -4.37 11.42 2.06
CA VAL A 216 -3.95 12.53 2.92
C VAL A 216 -2.79 13.28 2.29
N ARG A 217 -2.73 14.59 2.49
CA ARG A 217 -1.63 15.44 2.02
C ARG A 217 -0.36 15.15 2.79
N MET A 218 0.75 15.06 2.08
CA MET A 218 2.08 14.94 2.67
C MET A 218 2.68 16.32 2.93
N THR A 219 3.13 16.53 4.17
CA THR A 219 3.72 17.79 4.65
C THR A 219 5.24 17.78 4.67
N THR A 220 5.86 16.59 4.59
CA THR A 220 7.30 16.41 4.40
C THR A 220 7.59 15.41 3.27
N PRO A 221 8.80 15.39 2.69
CA PRO A 221 9.16 14.45 1.62
C PRO A 221 8.94 12.98 2.01
N ALA A 222 8.55 12.14 1.04
CA ALA A 222 8.44 10.70 1.27
C ALA A 222 9.80 10.04 1.58
N THR A 223 10.88 10.57 1.01
CA THR A 223 12.25 10.10 1.21
C THR A 223 13.17 11.26 1.48
N VAL A 224 14.10 11.08 2.43
CA VAL A 224 15.18 12.04 2.70
C VAL A 224 16.50 11.40 2.25
N PRO A 225 17.22 12.04 1.31
CA PRO A 225 18.54 11.58 0.88
C PRO A 225 19.49 11.35 2.07
N GLU A 226 20.31 10.31 2.00
CA GLU A 226 21.20 9.89 3.10
C GLU A 226 22.13 11.02 3.57
N ASN A 227 22.61 11.85 2.65
CA ASN A 227 23.46 13.01 2.94
C ASN A 227 22.76 14.14 3.72
N ARG A 228 21.43 14.07 3.90
CA ARG A 228 20.61 15.04 4.63
C ARG A 228 20.05 14.51 5.96
N ARG A 229 20.33 13.25 6.33
CA ARG A 229 19.86 12.66 7.60
C ARG A 229 20.66 13.12 8.83
N GLY A 230 21.69 13.94 8.66
CA GLY A 230 22.39 14.58 9.78
C GLY A 230 23.72 15.22 9.39
N GLY A 231 23.94 16.44 9.88
CA GLY A 231 25.20 17.16 9.72
C GLY A 231 26.35 16.56 10.55
N ARG A 232 27.55 16.46 9.96
CA ARG A 232 28.79 16.16 10.72
C ARG A 232 29.38 17.44 11.33
N GLY A 233 29.86 17.35 12.57
CA GLY A 233 30.58 18.44 13.25
C GLY A 233 29.71 19.29 14.19
N LEU A 234 30.32 20.33 14.78
CA LEU A 234 29.72 21.18 15.83
C LEU A 234 28.40 21.85 15.38
N ARG A 235 28.32 22.30 14.13
CA ARG A 235 27.10 22.89 13.55
C ARG A 235 25.95 21.89 13.41
N GLY A 236 26.24 20.67 12.97
CA GLY A 236 25.24 19.59 12.88
C GLY A 236 24.72 19.17 14.26
N TRP A 237 25.58 19.18 15.28
CA TRP A 237 25.17 18.92 16.67
C TRP A 237 24.26 20.03 17.22
N VAL A 238 24.58 21.31 17.01
CA VAL A 238 23.72 22.43 17.43
C VAL A 238 22.38 22.40 16.69
N GLY A 239 22.40 22.20 15.37
CA GLY A 239 21.18 22.11 14.56
C GLY A 239 20.30 20.93 14.95
N LYS A 240 20.89 19.75 15.24
CA LYS A 240 20.14 18.58 15.72
C LYS A 240 19.50 18.82 17.09
N ARG A 241 20.15 19.56 17.99
CA ARG A 241 19.58 19.93 19.30
C ARG A 241 18.47 20.98 19.21
N MET A 242 18.64 21.97 18.34
CA MET A 242 17.65 23.04 18.14
C MET A 242 16.42 22.54 17.38
N ALA A 243 16.61 21.78 16.30
CA ALA A 243 15.51 21.30 15.46
C ALA A 243 14.80 20.07 16.03
N GLY A 244 15.49 19.21 16.80
CA GLY A 244 14.90 18.01 17.39
C GLY A 244 13.78 18.29 18.40
N SER A 245 13.67 19.53 18.90
CA SER A 245 12.59 19.97 19.80
C SER A 245 11.55 20.87 19.12
N MET A 246 11.70 21.18 17.83
CA MET A 246 10.82 22.10 17.11
C MET A 246 9.91 21.36 16.12
N PRO A 247 8.64 21.79 15.96
CA PRO A 247 7.79 21.33 14.87
C PRO A 247 8.40 21.63 13.49
N PRO A 248 8.21 20.77 12.47
CA PRO A 248 8.78 20.98 11.13
C PRO A 248 8.42 22.33 10.50
N VAL A 249 7.20 22.85 10.75
CA VAL A 249 6.76 24.17 10.29
C VAL A 249 7.61 25.31 10.87
N GLN A 250 8.07 25.18 12.10
CA GLN A 250 8.95 26.18 12.74
C GLN A 250 10.37 26.09 12.18
N VAL A 251 10.88 24.88 11.94
CA VAL A 251 12.19 24.67 11.29
C VAL A 251 12.18 25.25 9.88
N GLN A 252 11.09 25.07 9.13
CA GLN A 252 10.90 25.67 7.81
C GLN A 252 10.94 27.21 7.88
N ALA A 253 10.17 27.83 8.78
CA ALA A 253 10.16 29.30 8.94
C ALA A 253 11.56 29.88 9.30
N TRP A 254 12.33 29.16 10.11
CA TRP A 254 13.71 29.54 10.44
C TRP A 254 14.64 29.42 9.24
N SER A 255 14.42 28.42 8.38
CA SER A 255 15.23 28.21 7.17
C SER A 255 15.04 29.30 6.13
N GLU A 256 13.86 29.91 6.06
CA GLU A 256 13.53 31.05 5.18
C GLU A 256 14.06 32.38 5.74
N THR A 257 14.28 32.45 7.05
CA THR A 257 14.79 33.65 7.71
C THR A 257 16.31 33.72 7.60
N LYS A 258 16.86 34.59 6.73
CA LYS A 258 18.32 34.71 6.47
C LYS A 258 19.21 34.75 7.73
N ALA A 259 18.78 35.45 8.79
CA ALA A 259 19.53 35.57 10.04
C ALA A 259 19.56 34.27 10.87
N LEU A 260 18.58 33.38 10.68
CA LEU A 260 18.39 32.15 11.43
C LEU A 260 18.67 30.89 10.61
N ALA A 261 18.73 30.97 9.28
CA ALA A 261 18.85 29.83 8.39
C ALA A 261 20.05 28.92 8.70
N TRP A 262 21.19 29.50 9.10
CA TRP A 262 22.40 28.76 9.47
C TRP A 262 22.20 27.85 10.71
N LEU A 263 21.22 28.14 11.57
CA LEU A 263 20.91 27.36 12.77
C LEU A 263 20.22 26.03 12.43
N VAL A 264 19.49 25.99 11.32
CA VAL A 264 18.65 24.85 10.91
C VAL A 264 19.10 24.24 9.59
N GLU A 265 20.17 24.74 8.97
CA GLU A 265 20.68 24.28 7.68
C GLU A 265 20.94 22.77 7.63
N GLN A 266 21.37 22.20 8.77
CA GLN A 266 21.67 20.77 8.95
C GLN A 266 20.66 20.05 9.86
N ALA A 267 19.49 20.65 10.09
CA ALA A 267 18.43 20.01 10.86
C ALA A 267 18.02 18.67 10.22
N PRO A 268 17.84 17.61 11.02
CA PRO A 268 17.28 16.37 10.51
C PRO A 268 15.82 16.59 10.09
N LEU A 269 15.41 15.94 9.00
CA LEU A 269 14.04 15.95 8.51
C LEU A 269 13.47 14.55 8.66
N GLU A 270 12.37 14.44 9.41
CA GLU A 270 11.58 13.21 9.47
C GLU A 270 10.74 13.08 8.18
N PRO A 271 10.96 12.03 7.37
CA PRO A 271 10.21 11.83 6.14
C PRO A 271 8.76 11.40 6.42
N GLY A 272 7.89 11.62 5.44
CA GLY A 272 6.57 11.00 5.41
C GLY A 272 5.55 11.62 6.37
N GLY A 273 5.79 12.85 6.83
CA GLY A 273 4.82 13.65 7.57
C GLY A 273 3.58 13.92 6.72
N VAL A 274 2.43 13.95 7.36
CA VAL A 274 1.12 14.16 6.73
C VAL A 274 0.34 15.24 7.47
N ASP A 275 -0.68 15.77 6.83
CA ASP A 275 -1.67 16.67 7.42
C ASP A 275 -3.00 15.93 7.66
N PRO A 276 -3.29 15.46 8.88
CA PRO A 276 -4.49 14.67 9.16
C PRO A 276 -5.80 15.41 8.84
N ASP A 277 -5.82 16.74 8.95
CA ASP A 277 -7.01 17.55 8.70
C ASP A 277 -7.38 17.60 7.20
N SER A 278 -6.47 17.17 6.34
CA SER A 278 -6.70 17.05 4.90
C SER A 278 -7.24 15.67 4.48
N LEU A 279 -7.57 14.77 5.41
CA LEU A 279 -7.98 13.41 5.07
C LEU A 279 -9.26 13.41 4.22
N LEU A 280 -9.18 12.80 3.04
CA LEU A 280 -10.33 12.52 2.18
C LEU A 280 -10.48 11.00 1.97
N ARG A 281 -11.72 10.56 1.79
CA ARG A 281 -12.04 9.16 1.44
C ARG A 281 -12.81 9.14 0.12
N GLY A 282 -12.50 8.17 -0.73
CA GLY A 282 -13.15 8.04 -2.03
C GLY A 282 -12.87 6.71 -2.71
N ARG A 283 -13.41 6.53 -3.92
CA ARG A 283 -13.20 5.32 -4.74
C ARG A 283 -11.97 5.41 -5.61
N ALA A 284 -11.61 6.63 -5.97
CA ALA A 284 -10.53 6.90 -6.89
C ALA A 284 -9.71 8.10 -6.42
N VAL A 285 -8.41 8.02 -6.65
CA VAL A 285 -7.46 9.12 -6.51
C VAL A 285 -6.83 9.34 -7.86
N GLN A 286 -7.02 10.53 -8.41
CA GLN A 286 -6.47 10.92 -9.70
C GLN A 286 -5.44 12.02 -9.49
N SER A 287 -4.33 11.93 -10.21
CA SER A 287 -3.34 13.00 -10.19
C SER A 287 -2.84 13.28 -11.59
N GLY A 288 -2.69 14.57 -11.89
CA GLY A 288 -2.00 15.11 -13.04
C GLY A 288 -0.95 16.12 -12.60
N GLY A 289 0.23 16.11 -13.22
CA GLY A 289 1.34 16.97 -12.78
C GLY A 289 2.61 16.76 -13.60
N SER A 290 3.66 17.45 -13.20
CA SER A 290 4.98 17.39 -13.83
C SER A 290 5.92 16.48 -13.03
N ASP A 291 6.45 15.46 -13.70
CA ASP A 291 7.41 14.49 -13.15
C ASP A 291 6.95 13.86 -11.81
N ILE A 292 5.85 13.13 -11.84
CA ILE A 292 5.30 12.43 -10.68
C ILE A 292 6.11 11.14 -10.42
N ALA A 293 6.54 10.95 -9.18
CA ALA A 293 6.94 9.66 -8.65
C ALA A 293 5.75 8.95 -8.00
N VAL A 294 5.55 7.71 -8.41
CA VAL A 294 4.57 6.81 -7.82
C VAL A 294 5.33 5.71 -7.08
N THR A 295 5.03 5.53 -5.80
CA THR A 295 5.53 4.42 -4.99
C THR A 295 4.36 3.60 -4.51
N VAL A 296 4.38 2.29 -4.73
CA VAL A 296 3.34 1.36 -4.25
C VAL A 296 4.01 0.36 -3.32
N ASP A 297 3.56 0.30 -2.07
CA ASP A 297 4.04 -0.62 -1.05
C ASP A 297 5.58 -0.61 -0.90
N GLY A 298 6.16 0.59 -0.93
CA GLY A 298 7.60 0.81 -0.85
C GLY A 298 8.37 0.63 -2.16
N VAL A 299 7.73 0.16 -3.24
CA VAL A 299 8.35 -0.02 -4.55
C VAL A 299 8.11 1.22 -5.42
N ARG A 300 9.16 2.03 -5.62
CA ARG A 300 9.11 3.22 -6.47
C ARG A 300 9.10 2.84 -7.95
N GLY A 301 8.28 3.51 -8.74
CA GLY A 301 8.26 3.41 -10.20
C GLY A 301 9.63 3.76 -10.80
N LYS A 302 9.97 3.12 -11.92
CA LYS A 302 11.29 3.28 -12.57
C LYS A 302 11.45 4.59 -13.35
N ARG A 303 10.34 5.27 -13.64
CA ARG A 303 10.31 6.49 -14.46
C ARG A 303 9.24 7.44 -13.91
N PRO A 304 9.41 8.75 -14.08
CA PRO A 304 8.36 9.70 -13.78
C PRO A 304 7.17 9.51 -14.72
N VAL A 305 5.99 9.88 -14.24
CA VAL A 305 4.75 9.93 -15.02
C VAL A 305 4.14 11.32 -14.95
N THR A 306 3.27 11.65 -15.90
CA THR A 306 2.52 12.93 -15.89
C THR A 306 1.13 12.79 -15.30
N ARG A 307 0.65 11.55 -15.16
CA ARG A 307 -0.64 11.21 -14.61
C ARG A 307 -0.61 9.83 -13.98
N VAL A 308 -1.42 9.63 -12.96
CA VAL A 308 -1.69 8.33 -12.36
C VAL A 308 -3.11 8.31 -11.82
N THR A 309 -3.75 7.16 -11.85
CA THR A 309 -5.05 6.96 -11.21
C THR A 309 -5.00 5.71 -10.36
N PHE A 310 -5.42 5.82 -9.11
CA PHE A 310 -5.74 4.70 -8.22
C PHE A 310 -7.24 4.60 -8.12
N TYR A 311 -7.78 3.38 -8.15
CA TYR A 311 -9.22 3.17 -8.12
C TYR A 311 -9.57 1.78 -7.60
N ARG A 312 -10.78 1.66 -7.08
CA ARG A 312 -11.37 0.37 -6.70
C ARG A 312 -11.60 -0.52 -7.92
N HIS A 313 -11.07 -1.73 -7.85
CA HIS A 313 -11.30 -2.79 -8.84
C HIS A 313 -12.70 -3.40 -8.71
N LEU A 314 -13.16 -4.09 -9.76
CA LEU A 314 -14.51 -4.66 -9.85
C LEU A 314 -14.75 -5.84 -8.90
N ARG A 315 -13.68 -6.56 -8.53
CA ARG A 315 -13.72 -7.66 -7.56
C ARG A 315 -13.23 -7.19 -6.20
N ASP A 316 -13.96 -7.58 -5.16
CA ASP A 316 -13.55 -7.39 -3.77
C ASP A 316 -12.60 -8.51 -3.35
N LEU A 317 -11.55 -8.15 -2.60
CA LEU A 317 -10.59 -9.11 -2.04
C LEU A 317 -11.27 -9.91 -0.93
N GLN A 318 -11.15 -11.23 -0.98
CA GLN A 318 -11.58 -12.12 0.10
C GLN A 318 -10.48 -12.23 1.17
N ALA A 319 -10.30 -11.18 1.97
CA ALA A 319 -9.25 -11.10 2.99
C ALA A 319 -9.64 -11.82 4.29
N VAL A 320 -8.67 -12.44 4.95
CA VAL A 320 -8.81 -12.97 6.32
C VAL A 320 -8.32 -11.90 7.30
N ARG A 321 -9.26 -11.32 8.05
CA ARG A 321 -9.01 -10.16 8.91
C ARG A 321 -9.98 -10.11 10.09
N ILE A 322 -9.69 -9.25 11.06
CA ILE A 322 -10.55 -8.98 12.23
C ILE A 322 -11.69 -8.02 11.88
#